data_AF-B3MQ55-F1
#
_entry.id   AF-B3MQ55-F1
#
_cell.length_a   1.000
_cell.length_b   1.000
_cell.length_c   1.000
_cell.angle_alpha   90.00
_cell.angle_beta   90.00
_cell.angle_gamma   90.00
#
_symmetry.space_group_name_H-M   'P 1'
#
loop_
_entity.id
_entity.type
_entity.pdbx_description
1 polymer ?
#
loop_
_entity_poly.entity_id
_entity_poly.type
_entity_poly.pdbx_seq_one_letter_code
_entity_poly.pdbx_strand_id
1 'polypeptide(L)'
;MHLAFGFILGLWALASSAQNADHDAIDRSLKSLKTIVSRYMSEMDSKVRLTELQAAIETIDRSMIGYRGRAKHRLDGVRSLSSSAGLSYQRCVNPIFEWCVSVNSTLDLFLPNVESTQLSPAESELLWNIMATSIRDGVKKALDSLNSLHQLELKTNQLKIELDRMMADLNSDFGANCEYTRREGKLRSDITEIRAGSRRYRGQEDRGVGAAISRLYQAILAFLRSLSVGDIVEAFSPTEYCAEIDDRRIASKEEEIRMIHKFFEVLSQRIAYASSVAEEVDAGLGAEKPNLEAVTPPNKDMVALLGNPELRSGLPQIFKELGNLCFEYTVRRETPRAPPGRTPLPHDTDRGRPGNSWTPPKYNYPPY
;
A
#
# COMPACT_ATOMS: atom_id res chain seq x y z
N MET A 1 71.44 27.12 -13.18
CA MET A 1 70.89 26.47 -11.98
C MET A 1 69.50 27.06 -11.64
N HIS A 2 68.52 27.00 -12.55
CA HIS A 2 67.19 27.62 -12.35
C HIS A 2 65.99 26.75 -12.81
N LEU A 3 66.21 25.56 -13.39
CA LEU A 3 65.13 24.71 -13.92
C LEU A 3 64.53 23.73 -12.88
N ALA A 4 65.09 23.64 -11.67
CA ALA A 4 64.63 22.69 -10.64
C ALA A 4 63.48 23.23 -9.75
N PHE A 5 63.27 24.56 -9.69
CA PHE A 5 62.29 25.17 -8.78
C PHE A 5 60.85 25.25 -9.32
N GLY A 6 60.67 25.14 -10.65
CA GLY A 6 59.34 25.22 -11.27
C GLY A 6 58.48 23.96 -11.09
N PHE A 7 59.10 22.79 -10.88
CA PHE A 7 58.38 21.50 -10.84
C PHE A 7 57.71 21.22 -9.49
N ILE A 8 58.21 21.81 -8.40
CA ILE A 8 57.68 21.56 -7.05
C ILE A 8 56.36 22.31 -6.81
N LEU A 9 56.20 23.51 -7.36
CA LEU A 9 54.97 24.32 -7.22
C LEU A 9 53.76 23.75 -7.97
N GLY A 10 53.97 23.05 -9.09
CA GLY A 10 52.89 22.40 -9.84
C GLY A 10 52.24 21.21 -9.11
N LEU A 11 53.04 20.45 -8.35
CA LEU A 11 52.57 19.30 -7.58
C LEU A 11 51.69 19.70 -6.40
N TRP A 12 52.02 20.79 -5.70
CA TRP A 12 51.22 21.29 -4.57
C TRP A 12 49.84 21.83 -5.00
N ALA A 13 49.76 22.51 -6.13
CA ALA A 13 48.47 23.00 -6.66
C ALA A 13 47.52 21.84 -7.06
N LEU A 14 48.07 20.79 -7.68
CA LEU A 14 47.29 19.60 -8.05
C LEU A 14 46.83 18.81 -6.81
N ALA A 15 47.71 18.60 -5.82
CA ALA A 15 47.39 17.91 -4.57
C ALA A 15 46.24 18.61 -3.81
N SER A 16 46.32 19.93 -3.64
CA SER A 16 45.25 20.73 -2.99
C SER A 16 43.91 20.60 -3.73
N SER A 17 43.91 20.63 -5.06
CA SER A 17 42.67 20.50 -5.85
C SER A 17 42.01 19.12 -5.75
N ALA A 18 42.81 18.05 -5.70
CA ALA A 18 42.32 16.68 -5.57
C ALA A 18 41.78 16.41 -4.16
N GLN A 19 42.48 16.89 -3.14
CA GLN A 19 42.13 16.69 -1.73
C GLN A 19 40.78 17.34 -1.36
N ASN A 20 40.51 18.53 -1.90
CA ASN A 20 39.18 19.15 -1.80
C ASN A 20 38.10 18.28 -2.48
N ALA A 21 38.35 17.77 -3.69
CA ALA A 21 37.39 16.94 -4.44
C ALA A 21 37.13 15.54 -3.82
N ASP A 22 38.04 15.07 -2.97
CA ASP A 22 37.90 13.82 -2.19
C ASP A 22 37.17 14.06 -0.86
N HIS A 23 37.50 15.12 -0.14
CA HIS A 23 36.72 15.57 1.03
C HIS A 23 35.25 15.83 0.64
N ASP A 24 35.02 16.57 -0.44
CA ASP A 24 33.68 16.85 -0.99
C ASP A 24 32.93 15.59 -1.41
N ALA A 25 33.62 14.50 -1.73
CA ALA A 25 32.97 13.23 -2.08
C ALA A 25 32.54 12.44 -0.85
N ILE A 26 33.32 12.46 0.23
CA ILE A 26 32.94 11.88 1.53
C ILE A 26 31.71 12.63 2.07
N ASP A 27 31.82 13.96 2.19
CA ASP A 27 30.76 14.81 2.74
C ASP A 27 29.44 14.68 1.96
N ARG A 28 29.49 14.71 0.62
CA ARG A 28 28.31 14.45 -0.22
C ARG A 28 27.73 13.06 0.02
N SER A 29 28.56 12.03 0.18
CA SER A 29 28.06 10.65 0.40
C SER A 29 27.36 10.50 1.73
N LEU A 30 27.90 11.10 2.80
CA LEU A 30 27.29 11.09 4.13
C LEU A 30 26.00 11.92 4.18
N LYS A 31 25.98 13.11 3.56
CA LYS A 31 24.78 13.94 3.40
C LYS A 31 23.70 13.25 2.57
N SER A 32 24.10 12.52 1.53
CA SER A 32 23.21 11.69 0.71
C SER A 32 22.56 10.60 1.55
N LEU A 33 23.35 9.79 2.28
CA LEU A 33 22.83 8.74 3.16
C LEU A 33 21.89 9.28 4.24
N LYS A 34 22.27 10.39 4.91
CA LYS A 34 21.41 11.09 5.87
C LYS A 34 20.08 11.54 5.24
N THR A 35 20.11 12.07 4.02
CA THR A 35 18.89 12.48 3.31
C THR A 35 18.01 11.29 2.93
N ILE A 36 18.62 10.18 2.48
CA ILE A 36 17.92 8.95 2.13
C ILE A 36 17.24 8.36 3.38
N VAL A 37 17.94 8.13 4.49
CA VAL A 37 17.32 7.61 5.73
C VAL A 37 16.18 8.52 6.20
N SER A 38 16.37 9.84 6.16
CA SER A 38 15.33 10.81 6.52
C SER A 38 14.07 10.66 5.65
N ARG A 39 14.21 10.55 4.32
CA ARG A 39 13.09 10.34 3.39
C ARG A 39 12.42 8.97 3.57
N TYR A 40 13.20 7.91 3.83
CA TYR A 40 12.61 6.60 4.14
C TYR A 40 11.78 6.64 5.43
N MET A 41 12.27 7.33 6.46
CA MET A 41 11.59 7.50 7.74
C MET A 41 10.36 8.42 7.69
N SER A 42 10.37 9.48 6.88
CA SER A 42 9.29 10.49 6.83
C SER A 42 8.29 10.29 5.69
N GLU A 43 8.70 9.73 4.56
CA GLU A 43 7.87 9.59 3.36
C GLU A 43 7.52 8.12 3.10
N MET A 44 8.52 7.26 2.86
CA MET A 44 8.29 5.87 2.44
C MET A 44 7.56 5.06 3.51
N ASP A 45 8.05 5.05 4.74
CA ASP A 45 7.41 4.27 5.80
C ASP A 45 6.19 4.98 6.40
N SER A 46 6.04 6.30 6.25
CA SER A 46 4.98 7.05 6.95
C SER A 46 3.76 7.37 6.07
N LYS A 47 3.96 7.64 4.77
CA LYS A 47 2.90 8.12 3.86
C LYS A 47 2.53 7.14 2.76
N VAL A 48 3.39 6.17 2.43
CA VAL A 48 3.07 5.18 1.39
C VAL A 48 2.08 4.15 1.98
N ARG A 49 0.78 4.36 1.75
CA ARG A 49 -0.39 3.68 2.36
C ARG A 49 -0.54 2.18 2.00
N LEU A 50 0.55 1.44 1.81
CA LEU A 50 0.54 0.05 1.35
C LEU A 50 -0.14 -0.94 2.30
N THR A 51 0.01 -0.77 3.62
CA THR A 51 -0.71 -1.59 4.62
C THR A 51 -2.23 -1.43 4.47
N GLU A 52 -2.69 -0.22 4.14
CA GLU A 52 -4.09 0.10 3.95
C GLU A 52 -4.61 -0.38 2.59
N LEU A 53 -3.79 -0.30 1.54
CA LEU A 53 -4.06 -0.92 0.25
C LEU A 53 -4.23 -2.44 0.38
N GLN A 54 -3.36 -3.11 1.13
CA GLN A 54 -3.47 -4.53 1.42
C GLN A 54 -4.77 -4.84 2.18
N ALA A 55 -5.09 -4.10 3.25
CA ALA A 55 -6.32 -4.28 4.02
C ALA A 55 -7.61 -4.02 3.19
N ALA A 56 -7.57 -3.07 2.24
CA ALA A 56 -8.64 -2.83 1.30
C ALA A 56 -8.82 -4.03 0.34
N ILE A 57 -7.72 -4.59 -0.17
CA ILE A 57 -7.73 -5.77 -1.06
C ILE A 57 -8.20 -7.03 -0.32
N GLU A 58 -7.74 -7.29 0.91
CA GLU A 58 -8.25 -8.36 1.77
C GLU A 58 -9.75 -8.21 2.10
N THR A 59 -10.27 -6.98 2.08
CA THR A 59 -11.69 -6.71 2.23
C THR A 59 -12.45 -7.03 0.93
N ILE A 60 -11.96 -6.61 -0.23
CA ILE A 60 -12.50 -7.03 -1.54
C ILE A 60 -12.50 -8.56 -1.66
N ASP A 61 -11.42 -9.21 -1.21
CA ASP A 61 -11.25 -10.66 -1.30
C ASP A 61 -12.35 -11.45 -0.58
N ARG A 62 -12.58 -11.09 0.69
CA ARG A 62 -13.66 -11.65 1.51
C ARG A 62 -15.04 -11.30 0.95
N SER A 63 -15.18 -10.12 0.33
CA SER A 63 -16.42 -9.67 -0.32
C SER A 63 -16.77 -10.49 -1.57
N MET A 64 -15.78 -11.05 -2.27
CA MET A 64 -15.97 -11.86 -3.49
C MET A 64 -16.33 -13.33 -3.21
N ILE A 65 -16.48 -13.73 -1.93
CA ILE A 65 -16.93 -15.08 -1.56
C ILE A 65 -18.37 -15.29 -2.04
N GLY A 66 -18.61 -16.36 -2.79
CA GLY A 66 -19.93 -16.66 -3.37
C GLY A 66 -20.33 -15.81 -4.58
N TYR A 67 -19.63 -14.71 -4.88
CA TYR A 67 -19.81 -13.92 -6.10
C TYR A 67 -19.56 -14.78 -7.35
N ARG A 68 -20.26 -14.47 -8.46
CA ARG A 68 -20.27 -15.25 -9.71
C ARG A 68 -20.01 -14.44 -10.98
N GLY A 69 -19.98 -13.11 -10.89
CA GLY A 69 -19.69 -12.25 -12.03
C GLY A 69 -18.21 -12.32 -12.48
N ARG A 70 -17.94 -11.79 -13.67
CA ARG A 70 -16.60 -11.76 -14.28
C ARG A 70 -15.58 -11.00 -13.46
N ALA A 71 -15.99 -10.00 -12.66
CA ALA A 71 -15.08 -9.27 -11.78
C ALA A 71 -14.30 -10.21 -10.83
N LYS A 72 -14.84 -11.39 -10.51
CA LYS A 72 -14.15 -12.42 -9.74
C LYS A 72 -12.88 -12.95 -10.40
N HIS A 73 -12.86 -13.05 -11.72
CA HIS A 73 -11.71 -13.59 -12.47
C HIS A 73 -10.49 -12.66 -12.40
N ARG A 74 -10.67 -11.40 -11.99
CA ARG A 74 -9.61 -10.43 -11.73
C ARG A 74 -8.93 -10.62 -10.37
N LEU A 75 -9.57 -11.35 -9.45
CA LEU A 75 -9.19 -11.38 -8.05
C LEU A 75 -7.79 -12.00 -7.84
N ASP A 76 -7.45 -13.05 -8.59
CA ASP A 76 -6.11 -13.65 -8.52
C ASP A 76 -5.02 -12.73 -9.09
N GLY A 77 -5.35 -11.90 -10.10
CA GLY A 77 -4.48 -10.84 -10.60
C GLY A 77 -4.23 -9.77 -9.54
N VAL A 78 -5.30 -9.26 -8.90
CA VAL A 78 -5.23 -8.28 -7.80
C VAL A 78 -4.46 -8.82 -6.60
N ARG A 79 -4.73 -10.06 -6.15
CA ARG A 79 -3.98 -10.75 -5.08
C ARG A 79 -2.49 -10.85 -5.40
N SER A 80 -2.15 -11.30 -6.60
CA SER A 80 -0.77 -11.50 -7.06
C SER A 80 -0.01 -10.17 -7.13
N LEU A 81 -0.62 -9.14 -7.72
CA LEU A 81 -0.04 -7.81 -7.82
C LEU A 81 0.10 -7.13 -6.44
N SER A 82 -0.89 -7.25 -5.55
CA SER A 82 -0.81 -6.78 -4.16
C SER A 82 0.35 -7.44 -3.40
N SER A 83 0.44 -8.76 -3.48
CA SER A 83 1.53 -9.53 -2.83
C SER A 83 2.89 -9.13 -3.40
N SER A 84 2.98 -8.97 -4.73
CA SER A 84 4.21 -8.54 -5.40
C SER A 84 4.60 -7.10 -5.05
N ALA A 85 3.65 -6.18 -4.90
CA ALA A 85 3.91 -4.80 -4.47
C ALA A 85 4.42 -4.77 -3.03
N GLY A 86 3.80 -5.50 -2.10
CA GLY A 86 4.27 -5.64 -0.72
C GLY A 86 5.70 -6.18 -0.63
N LEU A 87 6.04 -7.19 -1.43
CA LEU A 87 7.41 -7.72 -1.52
C LEU A 87 8.40 -6.72 -2.14
N SER A 88 8.01 -5.97 -3.17
CA SER A 88 8.84 -4.89 -3.75
C SER A 88 9.08 -3.77 -2.75
N TYR A 89 8.07 -3.39 -1.94
CA TYR A 89 8.22 -2.42 -0.85
C TYR A 89 9.19 -2.91 0.22
N GLN A 90 9.07 -4.16 0.68
CA GLN A 90 10.05 -4.73 1.61
C GLN A 90 11.47 -4.70 1.04
N ARG A 91 11.68 -5.04 -0.24
CA ARG A 91 12.98 -4.91 -0.91
C ARG A 91 13.48 -3.47 -1.05
N CYS A 92 12.56 -2.50 -1.04
CA CYS A 92 12.88 -1.07 -1.07
C CYS A 92 13.29 -0.57 0.33
N VAL A 93 12.52 -0.86 1.38
CA VAL A 93 12.75 -0.28 2.72
C VAL A 93 13.70 -1.09 3.62
N ASN A 94 13.78 -2.42 3.46
CA ASN A 94 14.62 -3.28 4.30
C ASN A 94 16.13 -3.01 4.14
N PRO A 95 16.70 -2.79 2.93
CA PRO A 95 18.13 -2.53 2.80
C PRO A 95 18.62 -1.34 3.65
N ILE A 96 17.86 -0.25 3.70
CA ILE A 96 18.17 0.92 4.52
C ILE A 96 18.03 0.61 6.01
N PHE A 97 16.98 -0.13 6.40
CA PHE A 97 16.74 -0.50 7.80
C PHE A 97 17.82 -1.45 8.35
N GLU A 98 18.12 -2.53 7.62
CA GLU A 98 19.20 -3.47 7.94
C GLU A 98 20.55 -2.76 8.09
N TRP A 99 20.82 -1.81 7.19
CA TRP A 99 22.03 -0.99 7.26
C TRP A 99 22.03 -0.08 8.49
N CYS A 100 20.93 0.58 8.82
CA CYS A 100 20.83 1.39 10.03
C CYS A 100 21.03 0.58 11.33
N VAL A 101 20.47 -0.64 11.42
CA VAL A 101 20.73 -1.55 12.56
C VAL A 101 22.23 -1.89 12.66
N SER A 102 22.86 -2.20 11.53
CA SER A 102 24.29 -2.55 11.47
C SER A 102 25.20 -1.36 11.81
N VAL A 103 24.92 -0.17 11.24
CA VAL A 103 25.77 1.02 11.42
C VAL A 103 25.66 1.58 12.84
N ASN A 104 24.50 1.50 13.50
CA ASN A 104 24.38 1.88 14.92
C ASN A 104 25.35 1.07 15.80
N SER A 105 25.38 -0.26 15.63
CA SER A 105 26.32 -1.13 16.34
C SER A 105 27.79 -0.80 16.04
N THR A 106 28.09 -0.38 14.81
CA THR A 106 29.44 0.09 14.43
C THR A 106 29.77 1.43 15.10
N LEU A 107 28.81 2.35 15.17
CA LEU A 107 28.99 3.70 15.72
C LEU A 107 29.14 3.71 17.24
N ASP A 108 28.44 2.81 17.95
CA ASP A 108 28.61 2.61 19.39
C ASP A 108 30.03 2.13 19.74
N LEU A 109 30.67 1.35 18.86
CA LEU A 109 32.08 0.98 18.99
C LEU A 109 33.02 2.12 18.56
N PHE A 110 32.71 2.80 17.45
CA PHE A 110 33.60 3.77 16.82
C PHE A 110 33.68 5.10 17.58
N LEU A 111 32.54 5.72 17.90
CA LEU A 111 32.47 7.09 18.42
C LEU A 111 33.18 7.28 19.78
N PRO A 112 33.11 6.35 20.76
CA PRO A 112 33.86 6.49 22.02
C PRO A 112 35.38 6.33 21.87
N ASN A 113 35.83 5.73 20.77
CA ASN A 113 37.20 5.24 20.59
C ASN A 113 38.01 6.01 19.53
N VAL A 114 37.35 6.69 18.58
CA VAL A 114 38.00 7.38 17.45
C VAL A 114 38.98 8.48 17.86
N GLU A 115 38.75 9.16 18.98
CA GLU A 115 39.63 10.18 19.56
C GLU A 115 40.45 9.66 20.76
N SER A 116 40.40 8.36 21.05
CA SER A 116 41.06 7.78 22.21
C SER A 116 42.58 7.68 22.01
N THR A 117 43.33 8.38 22.87
CA THR A 117 44.80 8.29 22.95
C THR A 117 45.30 6.95 23.52
N GLN A 118 44.40 6.04 23.91
CA GLN A 118 44.74 4.72 24.43
C GLN A 118 44.93 3.67 23.33
N LEU A 119 44.45 3.94 22.11
CA LEU A 119 44.60 3.03 20.97
C LEU A 119 45.98 3.19 20.31
N SER A 120 46.54 2.07 19.87
CA SER A 120 47.67 2.10 18.94
C SER A 120 47.24 2.65 17.56
N PRO A 121 48.18 3.16 16.74
CA PRO A 121 47.86 3.61 15.38
C PRO A 121 47.17 2.54 14.54
N ALA A 122 47.54 1.26 14.71
CA ALA A 122 46.94 0.14 13.97
C ALA A 122 45.47 -0.12 14.39
N GLU A 123 45.14 0.03 15.66
CA GLU A 123 43.76 -0.10 16.16
C GLU A 123 42.89 1.09 15.71
N SER A 124 43.45 2.30 15.71
CA SER A 124 42.78 3.48 15.15
C SER A 124 42.49 3.30 13.65
N GLU A 125 43.47 2.88 12.85
CA GLU A 125 43.27 2.55 11.43
C GLU A 125 42.22 1.44 11.23
N LEU A 126 42.20 0.42 12.08
CA LEU A 126 41.18 -0.64 12.01
C LEU A 126 39.77 -0.08 12.20
N LEU A 127 39.54 0.79 13.19
CA LEU A 127 38.24 1.44 13.41
C LEU A 127 37.80 2.29 12.21
N TRP A 128 38.72 3.06 11.61
CA TRP A 128 38.42 3.83 10.40
C TRP A 128 38.09 2.94 9.20
N ASN A 129 38.78 1.83 9.01
CA ASN A 129 38.48 0.86 7.94
C ASN A 129 37.12 0.14 8.14
N ILE A 130 36.75 -0.18 9.38
CA ILE A 130 35.43 -0.72 9.72
C ILE A 130 34.35 0.31 9.38
N MET A 131 34.51 1.57 9.82
CA MET A 131 33.55 2.64 9.54
C MET A 131 33.42 2.91 8.03
N ALA A 132 34.53 2.94 7.30
CA ALA A 132 34.56 3.13 5.85
C ALA A 132 33.83 2.01 5.09
N THR A 133 34.01 0.76 5.53
CA THR A 133 33.27 -0.39 5.03
C THR A 133 31.77 -0.24 5.29
N SER A 134 31.37 0.14 6.51
CA SER A 134 29.96 0.37 6.87
C SER A 134 29.31 1.50 6.05
N ILE A 135 30.04 2.56 5.71
CA ILE A 135 29.53 3.62 4.81
C ILE A 135 29.39 3.12 3.36
N ARG A 136 30.38 2.40 2.83
CA ARG A 136 30.33 1.81 1.48
C ARG A 136 29.13 0.87 1.33
N ASP A 137 28.90 0.03 2.35
CA ASP A 137 27.78 -0.91 2.36
C ASP A 137 26.43 -0.16 2.45
N GLY A 138 26.37 0.97 3.16
CA GLY A 138 25.22 1.87 3.15
C GLY A 138 24.92 2.47 1.78
N VAL A 139 25.95 2.96 1.07
CA VAL A 139 25.82 3.46 -0.31
C VAL A 139 25.26 2.36 -1.23
N LYS A 140 25.78 1.13 -1.12
CA LYS A 140 25.28 -0.01 -1.89
C LYS A 140 23.82 -0.33 -1.56
N LYS A 141 23.48 -0.42 -0.27
CA LYS A 141 22.10 -0.69 0.19
C LYS A 141 21.12 0.39 -0.27
N ALA A 142 21.56 1.65 -0.37
CA ALA A 142 20.78 2.75 -0.93
C ALA A 142 20.53 2.61 -2.44
N LEU A 143 21.53 2.16 -3.22
CA LEU A 143 21.37 1.86 -4.64
C LEU A 143 20.42 0.66 -4.87
N ASP A 144 20.57 -0.42 -4.10
CA ASP A 144 19.68 -1.60 -4.17
C ASP A 144 18.22 -1.24 -3.82
N SER A 145 18.05 -0.37 -2.82
CA SER A 145 16.78 0.20 -2.37
C SER A 145 16.11 1.06 -3.45
N LEU A 146 16.87 1.94 -4.12
CA LEU A 146 16.40 2.78 -5.23
C LEU A 146 16.01 1.96 -6.47
N ASN A 147 16.80 0.94 -6.81
CA ASN A 147 16.44 0.00 -7.89
C ASN A 147 15.12 -0.74 -7.59
N SER A 148 14.86 -1.04 -6.32
CA SER A 148 13.61 -1.68 -5.87
C SER A 148 12.41 -0.72 -5.88
N LEU A 149 12.63 0.59 -5.68
CA LEU A 149 11.59 1.62 -5.75
C LEU A 149 10.89 1.61 -7.12
N HIS A 150 11.65 1.52 -8.21
CA HIS A 150 11.07 1.47 -9.55
C HIS A 150 10.20 0.22 -9.79
N GLN A 151 10.56 -0.92 -9.18
CA GLN A 151 9.73 -2.12 -9.24
C GLN A 151 8.46 -1.99 -8.37
N LEU A 152 8.49 -1.20 -7.30
CA LEU A 152 7.31 -0.90 -6.48
C LEU A 152 6.33 0.01 -7.23
N GLU A 153 6.80 1.07 -7.88
CA GLU A 153 5.98 1.93 -8.77
C GLU A 153 5.24 1.08 -9.80
N LEU A 154 5.99 0.32 -10.60
CA LEU A 154 5.44 -0.49 -11.69
C LEU A 154 4.39 -1.51 -11.19
N LYS A 155 4.59 -2.10 -10.01
CA LYS A 155 3.61 -3.06 -9.44
C LYS A 155 2.37 -2.37 -8.88
N THR A 156 2.51 -1.19 -8.28
CA THR A 156 1.37 -0.41 -7.77
C THR A 156 0.51 0.11 -8.93
N ASN A 157 1.15 0.63 -9.99
CA ASN A 157 0.45 1.09 -11.18
C ASN A 157 -0.29 -0.07 -11.91
N GLN A 158 0.37 -1.25 -12.05
CA GLN A 158 -0.27 -2.46 -12.56
C GLN A 158 -1.47 -2.91 -11.70
N LEU A 159 -1.37 -2.80 -10.38
CA LEU A 159 -2.44 -3.12 -9.44
C LEU A 159 -3.64 -2.17 -9.59
N LYS A 160 -3.41 -0.85 -9.73
CA LYS A 160 -4.46 0.14 -10.03
C LYS A 160 -5.21 -0.23 -11.31
N ILE A 161 -4.49 -0.51 -12.40
CA ILE A 161 -5.08 -0.90 -13.70
C ILE A 161 -5.96 -2.15 -13.57
N GLU A 162 -5.56 -3.15 -12.79
CA GLU A 162 -6.36 -4.37 -12.62
C GLU A 162 -7.57 -4.17 -11.68
N LEU A 163 -7.48 -3.26 -10.70
CA LEU A 163 -8.62 -2.80 -9.90
C LEU A 163 -9.64 -2.02 -10.75
N ASP A 164 -9.19 -1.13 -11.63
CA ASP A 164 -10.06 -0.39 -12.55
C ASP A 164 -10.76 -1.32 -13.56
N ARG A 165 -10.06 -2.36 -14.04
CA ARG A 165 -10.67 -3.45 -14.83
C ARG A 165 -11.67 -4.27 -14.03
N MET A 166 -11.38 -4.58 -12.77
CA MET A 166 -12.32 -5.25 -11.87
C MET A 166 -13.59 -4.40 -11.66
N MET A 167 -13.45 -3.08 -11.54
CA MET A 167 -14.58 -2.15 -11.48
C MET A 167 -15.40 -2.16 -12.78
N ALA A 168 -14.75 -2.14 -13.95
CA ALA A 168 -15.43 -2.20 -15.24
C ALA A 168 -16.18 -3.53 -15.45
N ASP A 169 -15.56 -4.65 -15.10
CA ASP A 169 -16.20 -5.98 -15.11
C ASP A 169 -17.37 -6.03 -14.12
N LEU A 170 -17.24 -5.46 -12.91
CA LEU A 170 -18.31 -5.39 -11.90
C LEU A 170 -19.51 -4.58 -12.39
N ASN A 171 -19.27 -3.37 -12.90
CA ASN A 171 -20.33 -2.54 -13.48
C ASN A 171 -21.06 -3.25 -14.62
N SER A 172 -20.34 -4.04 -15.42
CA SER A 172 -20.94 -4.82 -16.50
C SER A 172 -21.65 -6.08 -16.01
N ASP A 173 -21.22 -6.73 -14.92
CA ASP A 173 -21.92 -7.86 -14.29
C ASP A 173 -23.31 -7.48 -13.72
N PHE A 174 -23.50 -6.20 -13.39
CA PHE A 174 -24.78 -5.59 -13.01
C PHE A 174 -25.44 -4.80 -14.16
N GLY A 175 -24.91 -4.93 -15.39
CA GLY A 175 -25.47 -4.33 -16.59
C GLY A 175 -26.75 -5.01 -17.08
N ALA A 176 -27.34 -4.45 -18.15
CA ALA A 176 -28.53 -5.04 -18.77
C ALA A 176 -28.27 -6.50 -19.22
N ASN A 177 -29.24 -7.39 -18.97
CA ASN A 177 -29.24 -8.82 -19.35
C ASN A 177 -28.26 -9.77 -18.62
N CYS A 178 -27.46 -9.29 -17.66
CA CYS A 178 -26.51 -10.10 -16.88
C CYS A 178 -27.19 -10.94 -15.75
N GLU A 179 -26.46 -11.84 -15.08
CA GLU A 179 -27.04 -12.80 -14.10
C GLU A 179 -27.82 -12.08 -12.99
N TYR A 180 -27.25 -11.04 -12.38
CA TYR A 180 -27.86 -10.29 -11.29
C TYR A 180 -29.10 -9.49 -11.74
N THR A 181 -29.00 -8.78 -12.86
CA THR A 181 -30.11 -7.99 -13.43
C THR A 181 -31.24 -8.86 -13.95
N ARG A 182 -30.94 -10.02 -14.52
CA ARG A 182 -31.92 -11.04 -14.94
C ARG A 182 -32.61 -11.66 -13.73
N ARG A 183 -31.86 -11.89 -12.64
CA ARG A 183 -32.40 -12.39 -11.37
C ARG A 183 -33.31 -11.35 -10.71
N GLU A 184 -32.91 -10.08 -10.66
CA GLU A 184 -33.78 -8.98 -10.24
C GLU A 184 -35.06 -8.92 -11.10
N GLY A 185 -34.92 -8.96 -12.43
CA GLY A 185 -36.06 -8.99 -13.36
C GLY A 185 -37.01 -10.16 -13.09
N LYS A 186 -36.47 -11.37 -12.85
CA LYS A 186 -37.28 -12.52 -12.47
C LYS A 186 -37.98 -12.31 -11.12
N LEU A 187 -37.27 -11.85 -10.09
CA LEU A 187 -37.84 -11.58 -8.77
C LEU A 187 -38.98 -10.55 -8.85
N ARG A 188 -38.82 -9.49 -9.65
CA ARG A 188 -39.86 -8.49 -9.93
C ARG A 188 -41.05 -9.06 -10.71
N SER A 189 -40.81 -9.96 -11.66
CA SER A 189 -41.88 -10.70 -12.36
C SER A 189 -42.65 -11.60 -11.40
N ASP A 190 -41.96 -12.41 -10.58
CA ASP A 190 -42.57 -13.28 -9.58
C ASP A 190 -43.41 -12.48 -8.56
N ILE A 191 -42.91 -11.32 -8.09
CA ILE A 191 -43.68 -10.39 -7.23
C ILE A 191 -44.96 -9.91 -7.94
N THR A 192 -44.87 -9.58 -9.22
CA THR A 192 -46.00 -9.08 -10.02
C THR A 192 -47.05 -10.18 -10.25
N GLU A 193 -46.62 -11.41 -10.54
CA GLU A 193 -47.51 -12.57 -10.72
C GLU A 193 -48.25 -12.95 -9.43
N ILE A 194 -47.56 -12.90 -8.29
CA ILE A 194 -48.15 -13.11 -6.95
C ILE A 194 -49.19 -12.02 -6.68
N ARG A 195 -48.83 -10.73 -6.84
CA ARG A 195 -49.76 -9.59 -6.67
C ARG A 195 -50.97 -9.65 -7.60
N ALA A 196 -50.83 -10.24 -8.79
CA ALA A 196 -51.91 -10.44 -9.75
C ALA A 196 -52.80 -11.66 -9.45
N GLY A 197 -52.57 -12.41 -8.36
CA GLY A 197 -53.39 -13.57 -7.96
C GLY A 197 -53.33 -14.75 -8.94
N SER A 198 -52.28 -14.84 -9.76
CA SER A 198 -52.19 -15.83 -10.85
C SER A 198 -51.96 -17.25 -10.32
N ARG A 199 -53.02 -18.08 -10.38
CA ARG A 199 -53.05 -19.48 -9.87
C ARG A 199 -52.04 -20.47 -10.47
N ARG A 200 -51.11 -20.06 -11.34
CA ARG A 200 -50.10 -20.94 -11.96
C ARG A 200 -48.98 -21.33 -11.00
N TYR A 201 -48.71 -20.55 -9.96
CA TYR A 201 -47.59 -20.79 -9.03
C TYR A 201 -47.87 -21.83 -7.92
N ARG A 202 -48.75 -22.82 -8.19
CA ARG A 202 -49.06 -23.91 -7.24
C ARG A 202 -48.39 -25.23 -7.64
N GLY A 203 -47.06 -25.21 -7.67
CA GLY A 203 -46.22 -26.40 -7.63
C GLY A 203 -45.69 -26.93 -8.96
N GLN A 204 -44.55 -26.38 -9.41
CA GLN A 204 -43.50 -27.19 -10.04
C GLN A 204 -42.11 -26.54 -9.88
N GLU A 205 -41.12 -27.38 -9.53
CA GLU A 205 -39.66 -27.16 -9.71
C GLU A 205 -38.91 -26.06 -8.93
N ASP A 206 -39.27 -25.79 -7.67
CA ASP A 206 -38.50 -24.87 -6.81
C ASP A 206 -37.30 -25.51 -6.05
N ARG A 207 -36.76 -26.65 -6.53
CA ARG A 207 -35.62 -27.34 -5.88
C ARG A 207 -34.25 -26.94 -6.43
N GLY A 208 -34.14 -26.67 -7.74
CA GLY A 208 -32.86 -26.29 -8.37
C GLY A 208 -32.56 -24.80 -8.22
N VAL A 209 -33.55 -23.96 -8.54
CA VAL A 209 -33.39 -22.51 -8.47
C VAL A 209 -33.36 -22.04 -7.01
N GLY A 210 -34.26 -22.52 -6.15
CA GLY A 210 -34.25 -22.25 -4.71
C GLY A 210 -32.94 -22.60 -3.99
N ALA A 211 -32.21 -23.64 -4.42
CA ALA A 211 -30.89 -23.98 -3.90
C ALA A 211 -29.79 -23.01 -4.36
N ALA A 212 -29.81 -22.58 -5.64
CA ALA A 212 -28.90 -21.54 -6.14
C ALA A 212 -29.22 -20.16 -5.54
N ILE A 213 -30.50 -19.88 -5.30
CA ILE A 213 -30.98 -18.67 -4.63
C ILE A 213 -30.47 -18.64 -3.20
N SER A 214 -30.74 -19.69 -2.42
CA SER A 214 -30.32 -19.81 -1.02
C SER A 214 -28.81 -19.71 -0.85
N ARG A 215 -28.01 -20.28 -1.77
CA ARG A 215 -26.53 -20.17 -1.70
C ARG A 215 -26.03 -18.74 -1.90
N LEU A 216 -26.62 -17.99 -2.83
CA LEU A 216 -26.26 -16.58 -3.04
C LEU A 216 -26.77 -15.70 -1.88
N TYR A 217 -27.99 -15.94 -1.41
CA TYR A 217 -28.59 -15.27 -0.25
C TYR A 217 -27.75 -15.47 1.02
N GLN A 218 -27.33 -16.70 1.31
CA GLN A 218 -26.44 -17.00 2.43
C GLN A 218 -25.03 -16.40 2.23
N ALA A 219 -24.52 -16.31 1.00
CA ALA A 219 -23.26 -15.61 0.73
C ALA A 219 -23.38 -14.10 1.01
N ILE A 220 -24.46 -13.44 0.59
CA ILE A 220 -24.69 -12.02 0.85
C ILE A 220 -24.95 -11.76 2.35
N LEU A 221 -25.70 -12.62 3.04
CA LEU A 221 -25.86 -12.53 4.50
C LEU A 221 -24.56 -12.79 5.27
N ALA A 222 -23.74 -13.75 4.85
CA ALA A 222 -22.43 -13.98 5.46
C ALA A 222 -21.50 -12.77 5.27
N PHE A 223 -21.52 -12.18 4.08
CA PHE A 223 -20.85 -10.92 3.77
C PHE A 223 -21.32 -9.77 4.68
N LEU A 224 -22.63 -9.48 4.73
CA LEU A 224 -23.18 -8.40 5.57
C LEU A 224 -22.88 -8.61 7.07
N ARG A 225 -22.94 -9.85 7.56
CA ARG A 225 -22.54 -10.20 8.95
C ARG A 225 -21.05 -9.97 9.20
N SER A 226 -20.17 -10.30 8.25
CA SER A 226 -18.73 -10.06 8.37
C SER A 226 -18.34 -8.57 8.45
N LEU A 227 -19.24 -7.68 8.01
CA LEU A 227 -19.07 -6.22 8.04
C LEU A 227 -19.53 -5.58 9.36
N SER A 228 -20.03 -6.34 10.33
CA SER A 228 -20.57 -5.83 11.61
C SER A 228 -21.71 -4.80 11.47
N VAL A 229 -22.50 -4.89 10.39
CA VAL A 229 -23.69 -4.04 10.16
C VAL A 229 -24.88 -4.58 10.97
N GLY A 230 -24.84 -4.38 12.29
CA GLY A 230 -25.77 -4.99 13.25
C GLY A 230 -27.26 -4.73 12.94
N ASP A 231 -27.59 -3.48 12.63
CA ASP A 231 -28.97 -3.00 12.44
C ASP A 231 -29.75 -3.71 11.30
N ILE A 232 -29.05 -4.39 10.36
CA ILE A 232 -29.68 -5.09 9.22
C ILE A 232 -29.91 -6.58 9.50
N VAL A 233 -29.30 -7.18 10.53
CA VAL A 233 -29.37 -8.64 10.74
C VAL A 233 -30.52 -9.06 11.67
N GLU A 234 -30.97 -8.16 12.55
CA GLU A 234 -31.89 -8.50 13.66
C GLU A 234 -33.38 -8.42 13.28
N ALA A 235 -33.72 -7.70 12.21
CA ALA A 235 -35.11 -7.51 11.74
C ALA A 235 -35.72 -8.72 10.96
N PHE A 236 -35.02 -9.87 10.91
CA PHE A 236 -35.29 -10.94 9.94
C PHE A 236 -35.44 -12.33 10.58
N SER A 237 -36.28 -12.45 11.61
CA SER A 237 -36.74 -13.72 12.19
C SER A 237 -38.14 -14.12 11.65
N PRO A 238 -38.38 -15.40 11.24
CA PRO A 238 -39.62 -15.79 10.56
C PRO A 238 -40.66 -16.52 11.44
N THR A 239 -41.87 -15.96 11.63
CA THR A 239 -43.13 -16.60 12.10
C THR A 239 -44.34 -15.72 11.68
N GLU A 240 -45.60 -16.16 11.46
CA GLU A 240 -46.16 -17.45 10.98
C GLU A 240 -47.37 -17.25 10.00
N TYR A 241 -47.58 -18.17 9.04
CA TYR A 241 -48.83 -18.54 8.29
C TYR A 241 -49.75 -17.70 7.32
N CYS A 242 -50.02 -18.36 6.18
CA CYS A 242 -51.12 -18.41 5.18
C CYS A 242 -51.81 -17.22 4.49
N ALA A 243 -52.03 -16.05 5.08
CA ALA A 243 -52.32 -14.84 4.27
C ALA A 243 -51.00 -14.13 3.98
N GLU A 244 -50.17 -14.08 5.01
CA GLU A 244 -48.80 -13.56 4.98
C GLU A 244 -47.82 -14.43 4.18
N ILE A 245 -48.21 -15.59 3.64
CA ILE A 245 -47.28 -16.40 2.83
C ILE A 245 -46.92 -15.65 1.55
N ASP A 246 -47.88 -15.05 0.85
CA ASP A 246 -47.57 -14.34 -0.39
C ASP A 246 -46.94 -12.96 -0.09
N ASP A 247 -47.39 -12.24 0.94
CA ASP A 247 -46.74 -11.00 1.38
C ASP A 247 -45.30 -11.23 1.87
N ARG A 248 -45.00 -12.31 2.60
CA ARG A 248 -43.61 -12.65 2.97
C ARG A 248 -42.80 -13.21 1.81
N ARG A 249 -43.41 -13.92 0.86
CA ARG A 249 -42.75 -14.31 -0.40
C ARG A 249 -42.51 -13.13 -1.34
N ILE A 250 -43.23 -12.03 -1.19
CA ILE A 250 -42.94 -10.74 -1.82
C ILE A 250 -41.82 -10.04 -1.03
N ALA A 251 -41.98 -9.85 0.28
CA ALA A 251 -41.02 -9.17 1.14
C ALA A 251 -39.62 -9.79 1.07
N SER A 252 -39.52 -11.12 1.08
CA SER A 252 -38.25 -11.86 0.92
C SER A 252 -37.60 -11.66 -0.45
N LYS A 253 -38.39 -11.51 -1.54
CA LYS A 253 -37.85 -11.18 -2.87
C LYS A 253 -37.44 -9.70 -2.97
N GLU A 254 -38.20 -8.79 -2.35
CA GLU A 254 -37.84 -7.37 -2.26
C GLU A 254 -36.61 -7.14 -1.37
N GLU A 255 -36.43 -7.96 -0.33
CA GLU A 255 -35.21 -8.05 0.48
C GLU A 255 -34.03 -8.58 -0.33
N GLU A 256 -34.22 -9.65 -1.12
CA GLU A 256 -33.18 -10.18 -2.01
C GLU A 256 -32.72 -9.14 -3.04
N ILE A 257 -33.64 -8.39 -3.65
CA ILE A 257 -33.31 -7.28 -4.56
C ILE A 257 -32.50 -6.19 -3.83
N ARG A 258 -32.95 -5.76 -2.64
CA ARG A 258 -32.22 -4.77 -1.81
C ARG A 258 -30.82 -5.26 -1.46
N MET A 259 -30.65 -6.54 -1.15
CA MET A 259 -29.35 -7.15 -0.87
C MET A 259 -28.44 -7.21 -2.10
N ILE A 260 -28.97 -7.50 -3.29
CA ILE A 260 -28.22 -7.44 -4.56
C ILE A 260 -27.70 -6.02 -4.81
N HIS A 261 -28.54 -5.00 -4.63
CA HIS A 261 -28.13 -3.59 -4.79
C HIS A 261 -27.11 -3.16 -3.73
N LYS A 262 -27.31 -3.51 -2.45
CA LYS A 262 -26.37 -3.14 -1.38
C LYS A 262 -25.03 -3.84 -1.51
N PHE A 263 -25.02 -5.09 -2.00
CA PHE A 263 -23.78 -5.80 -2.33
C PHE A 263 -22.99 -5.07 -3.42
N PHE A 264 -23.64 -4.68 -4.52
CA PHE A 264 -23.01 -3.89 -5.58
C PHE A 264 -22.46 -2.55 -5.07
N GLU A 265 -23.27 -1.80 -4.31
CA GLU A 265 -22.88 -0.52 -3.73
C GLU A 265 -21.62 -0.64 -2.87
N VAL A 266 -21.60 -1.57 -1.91
CA VAL A 266 -20.45 -1.76 -1.01
C VAL A 266 -19.23 -2.29 -1.76
N LEU A 267 -19.38 -3.25 -2.67
CA LEU A 267 -18.24 -3.80 -3.41
C LEU A 267 -17.61 -2.74 -4.34
N SER A 268 -18.43 -1.93 -5.01
CA SER A 268 -17.97 -0.79 -5.80
C SER A 268 -17.26 0.25 -4.93
N GLN A 269 -17.81 0.61 -3.75
CA GLN A 269 -17.12 1.49 -2.81
C GLN A 269 -15.74 0.94 -2.39
N ARG A 270 -15.61 -0.37 -2.16
CA ARG A 270 -14.32 -0.99 -1.76
C ARG A 270 -13.29 -1.03 -2.90
N ILE A 271 -13.69 -1.35 -4.13
CA ILE A 271 -12.78 -1.35 -5.28
C ILE A 271 -12.35 0.08 -5.62
N ALA A 272 -13.27 1.05 -5.62
CA ALA A 272 -12.96 2.47 -5.81
C ALA A 272 -11.97 2.97 -4.73
N TYR A 273 -12.19 2.59 -3.47
CA TYR A 273 -11.29 2.92 -2.38
C TYR A 273 -9.88 2.35 -2.58
N ALA A 274 -9.77 1.05 -2.93
CA ALA A 274 -8.48 0.43 -3.20
C ALA A 274 -7.76 1.09 -4.40
N SER A 275 -8.48 1.47 -5.47
CA SER A 275 -7.89 2.18 -6.62
C SER A 275 -7.39 3.59 -6.21
N SER A 276 -8.16 4.32 -5.40
CA SER A 276 -7.74 5.63 -4.84
C SER A 276 -6.48 5.51 -3.98
N VAL A 277 -6.40 4.51 -3.10
CA VAL A 277 -5.20 4.31 -2.25
C VAL A 277 -4.00 3.87 -3.10
N ALA A 278 -4.21 3.07 -4.15
CA ALA A 278 -3.14 2.71 -5.09
C ALA A 278 -2.63 3.93 -5.90
N GLU A 279 -3.52 4.85 -6.27
CA GLU A 279 -3.16 6.12 -6.92
C GLU A 279 -2.38 7.06 -6.01
N GLU A 280 -2.78 7.20 -4.74
CA GLU A 280 -2.01 7.97 -3.75
C GLU A 280 -0.62 7.37 -3.50
N VAL A 281 -0.51 6.04 -3.47
CA VAL A 281 0.78 5.34 -3.39
C VAL A 281 1.63 5.64 -4.63
N ASP A 282 1.10 5.50 -5.85
CA ASP A 282 1.83 5.76 -7.10
C ASP A 282 2.31 7.23 -7.18
N ALA A 283 1.45 8.19 -6.81
CA ALA A 283 1.79 9.60 -6.75
C ALA A 283 2.88 9.92 -5.70
N GLY A 284 2.82 9.31 -4.52
CA GLY A 284 3.83 9.47 -3.48
C GLY A 284 5.21 8.92 -3.90
N LEU A 285 5.22 7.74 -4.53
CA LEU A 285 6.45 7.12 -5.04
C LEU A 285 7.06 7.96 -6.17
N GLY A 286 6.25 8.43 -7.13
CA GLY A 286 6.69 9.27 -8.24
C GLY A 286 7.23 10.64 -7.83
N ALA A 287 6.78 11.18 -6.69
CA ALA A 287 7.36 12.39 -6.09
C ALA A 287 8.72 12.12 -5.41
N GLU A 288 8.88 10.97 -4.77
CA GLU A 288 10.08 10.64 -4.00
C GLU A 288 11.24 10.09 -4.83
N LYS A 289 10.96 9.38 -5.92
CA LYS A 289 12.00 8.84 -6.80
C LYS A 289 13.01 9.87 -7.34
N PRO A 290 12.61 10.98 -8.00
CA PRO A 290 13.58 11.95 -8.51
C PRO A 290 14.35 12.64 -7.37
N ASN A 291 13.73 12.77 -6.19
CA ASN A 291 14.39 13.30 -5.00
C ASN A 291 15.48 12.35 -4.46
N LEU A 292 15.24 11.03 -4.50
CA LEU A 292 16.21 10.01 -4.10
C LEU A 292 17.31 9.82 -5.15
N GLU A 293 16.96 9.84 -6.44
CA GLU A 293 17.93 9.81 -7.56
C GLU A 293 18.88 11.03 -7.49
N ALA A 294 18.37 12.23 -7.21
CA ALA A 294 19.16 13.46 -7.08
C ALA A 294 20.17 13.45 -5.93
N VAL A 295 19.96 12.60 -4.90
CA VAL A 295 20.89 12.40 -3.78
C VAL A 295 21.61 11.06 -3.84
N THR A 296 21.74 10.45 -5.03
CA THR A 296 22.54 9.23 -5.19
C THR A 296 24.00 9.50 -4.81
N PRO A 297 24.60 8.74 -3.87
CA PRO A 297 25.99 8.96 -3.49
C PRO A 297 26.96 8.74 -4.67
N PRO A 298 28.03 9.54 -4.80
CA PRO A 298 29.06 9.27 -5.79
C PRO A 298 29.72 7.91 -5.54
N ASN A 299 29.79 7.07 -6.58
CA ASN A 299 30.45 5.77 -6.52
C ASN A 299 32.00 5.91 -6.51
N LYS A 300 32.54 6.44 -5.40
CA LYS A 300 33.97 6.42 -5.06
C LYS A 300 34.24 5.36 -3.99
N ASP A 301 35.47 4.85 -3.96
CA ASP A 301 35.90 3.91 -2.93
C ASP A 301 36.09 4.62 -1.58
N MET A 302 35.08 4.52 -0.71
CA MET A 302 35.10 5.10 0.63
C MET A 302 36.23 4.53 1.51
N VAL A 303 36.72 3.31 1.25
CA VAL A 303 37.85 2.73 1.99
C VAL A 303 39.14 3.43 1.61
N ALA A 304 39.39 3.65 0.32
CA ALA A 304 40.54 4.42 -0.15
C ALA A 304 40.50 5.88 0.34
N LEU A 305 39.32 6.51 0.32
CA LEU A 305 39.14 7.90 0.78
C LEU A 305 39.37 8.05 2.28
N LEU A 306 38.73 7.22 3.10
CA LEU A 306 38.85 7.29 4.57
C LEU A 306 40.17 6.68 5.09
N GLY A 307 40.93 5.99 4.24
CA GLY A 307 42.32 5.63 4.47
C GLY A 307 43.29 6.82 4.54
N ASN A 308 42.89 8.01 4.08
CA ASN A 308 43.68 9.25 4.23
C ASN A 308 43.33 9.96 5.56
N PRO A 309 44.28 10.07 6.53
CA PRO A 309 44.01 10.73 7.81
C PRO A 309 43.61 12.21 7.70
N GLU A 310 44.08 12.92 6.69
CA GLU A 310 43.81 14.35 6.51
C GLU A 310 42.34 14.61 6.12
N LEU A 311 41.64 13.60 5.60
CA LEU A 311 40.22 13.66 5.25
C LEU A 311 39.28 13.28 6.42
N ARG A 312 39.82 12.90 7.59
CA ARG A 312 39.04 12.40 8.73
C ARG A 312 38.50 13.49 9.66
N SER A 313 39.05 14.69 9.58
CA SER A 313 38.67 15.82 10.44
C SER A 313 37.18 16.16 10.29
N GLY A 314 36.47 16.36 11.41
CA GLY A 314 35.04 16.70 11.44
C GLY A 314 34.07 15.54 11.13
N LEU A 315 34.52 14.44 10.51
CA LEU A 315 33.65 13.29 10.21
C LEU A 315 32.99 12.63 11.44
N PRO A 316 33.62 12.52 12.64
CA PRO A 316 32.96 11.93 13.82
C PRO A 316 31.63 12.60 14.19
N GLN A 317 31.50 13.93 13.98
CA GLN A 317 30.24 14.64 14.22
C GLN A 317 29.17 14.27 13.18
N ILE A 318 29.54 14.11 11.90
CA ILE A 318 28.63 13.68 10.84
C ILE A 318 28.16 12.24 11.10
N PHE A 319 29.07 11.36 11.52
CA PHE A 319 28.75 9.98 11.91
C PHE A 319 27.80 9.91 13.10
N LYS A 320 27.98 10.78 14.11
CA LYS A 320 27.06 10.91 15.25
C LYS A 320 25.67 11.36 14.83
N GLU A 321 25.55 12.33 13.93
CA GLU A 321 24.26 12.75 13.38
C GLU A 321 23.56 11.62 12.58
N LEU A 322 24.34 10.87 11.79
CA LEU A 322 23.84 9.73 11.03
C LEU A 322 23.37 8.59 11.94
N GLY A 323 24.12 8.29 13.00
CA GLY A 323 23.74 7.30 14.01
C GLY A 323 22.46 7.66 14.75
N ASN A 324 22.32 8.91 15.19
CA ASN A 324 21.08 9.39 15.81
C ASN A 324 19.86 9.20 14.89
N LEU A 325 20.00 9.52 13.60
CA LEU A 325 18.94 9.36 12.61
C LEU A 325 18.63 7.88 12.31
N CYS A 326 19.66 7.03 12.19
CA CYS A 326 19.47 5.59 12.01
C CYS A 326 18.81 4.94 13.24
N PHE A 327 19.19 5.34 14.47
CA PHE A 327 18.53 4.91 15.70
C PHE A 327 17.05 5.31 15.75
N GLU A 328 16.73 6.55 15.39
CA GLU A 328 15.33 7.00 15.30
C GLU A 328 14.53 6.17 14.28
N TYR A 329 15.11 5.92 13.11
CA TYR A 329 14.49 5.10 12.06
C TYR A 329 14.27 3.65 12.53
N THR A 330 15.24 3.02 13.21
CA THR A 330 15.08 1.66 13.72
C THR A 330 13.98 1.57 14.77
N VAL A 331 13.97 2.47 15.76
CA VAL A 331 12.93 2.52 16.80
C VAL A 331 11.53 2.71 16.20
N ARG A 332 11.39 3.63 15.24
CA ARG A 332 10.10 3.88 14.56
C ARG A 332 9.57 2.69 13.76
N ARG A 333 10.44 1.81 13.26
CA ARG A 333 10.06 0.64 12.44
C ARG A 333 9.83 -0.63 13.27
N GLU A 334 10.50 -0.74 14.42
CA GLU A 334 10.30 -1.85 15.37
C GLU A 334 9.08 -1.64 16.27
N THR A 335 8.73 -0.38 16.58
CA THR A 335 7.54 -0.06 17.37
C THR A 335 6.28 -0.38 16.56
N PRO A 336 5.39 -1.29 17.01
CA PRO A 336 4.16 -1.60 16.29
C PRO A 336 3.29 -0.34 16.23
N ARG A 337 3.08 0.20 15.03
CA ARG A 337 2.07 1.24 14.85
C ARG A 337 0.71 0.62 15.18
N ALA A 338 -0.04 1.27 16.06
CA ALA A 338 -1.43 0.91 16.28
C ALA A 338 -2.14 0.88 14.90
N PRO A 339 -2.93 -0.17 14.60
CA PRO A 339 -3.62 -0.22 13.32
C PRO A 339 -4.46 1.05 13.17
N PRO A 340 -4.47 1.69 11.99
CA PRO A 340 -5.24 2.92 11.79
C PRO A 340 -6.68 2.67 12.24
N GLY A 341 -7.12 3.44 13.23
CA GLY A 341 -8.45 3.29 13.81
C GLY A 341 -9.47 3.39 12.68
N ARG A 342 -10.37 2.39 12.59
CA ARG A 342 -11.30 2.20 11.46
C ARG A 342 -11.84 3.55 10.98
N THR A 343 -11.39 4.01 9.81
CA THR A 343 -11.98 5.17 9.15
C THR A 343 -13.46 4.86 8.95
N PRO A 344 -14.39 5.61 9.57
CA PRO A 344 -15.81 5.37 9.38
C PRO A 344 -16.16 5.51 7.90
N LEU A 345 -17.10 4.72 7.40
CA LEU A 345 -17.57 4.92 6.03
C LEU A 345 -18.26 6.30 5.96
N PRO A 346 -18.34 6.95 4.79
CA PRO A 346 -19.00 8.26 4.65
C PRO A 346 -20.46 8.35 5.12
N HIS A 347 -21.11 7.22 5.43
CA HIS A 347 -22.46 7.14 5.99
C HIS A 347 -22.52 7.10 7.53
N ASP A 348 -21.40 6.88 8.24
CA ASP A 348 -21.40 6.79 9.71
C ASP A 348 -21.53 8.16 10.40
N THR A 349 -21.47 9.27 9.65
CA THR A 349 -21.59 10.64 10.17
C THR A 349 -23.01 11.23 10.12
N ASP A 350 -23.99 10.57 9.49
CA ASP A 350 -25.33 11.14 9.25
C ASP A 350 -26.46 10.54 10.10
N ARG A 351 -26.15 10.17 11.36
CA ARG A 351 -27.20 9.92 12.38
C ARG A 351 -27.67 11.23 13.01
N GLY A 352 -28.26 12.12 12.21
CA GLY A 352 -28.49 13.51 12.65
C GLY A 352 -29.63 14.34 12.05
N ARG A 353 -30.38 13.91 11.01
CA ARG A 353 -31.54 14.67 10.50
C ARG A 353 -32.59 13.81 9.79
N PRO A 354 -33.91 13.98 10.06
CA PRO A 354 -34.95 13.39 9.25
C PRO A 354 -35.26 14.26 8.03
N GLY A 355 -35.32 13.63 6.85
CA GLY A 355 -35.93 14.21 5.65
C GLY A 355 -34.95 14.74 4.61
N ASN A 356 -34.68 13.92 3.59
CA ASN A 356 -34.96 14.29 2.19
C ASN A 356 -35.06 13.03 1.33
N SER A 357 -36.08 12.95 0.48
CA SER A 357 -36.35 11.79 -0.37
C SER A 357 -35.35 11.68 -1.51
N TRP A 358 -34.54 10.62 -1.53
CA TRP A 358 -33.71 10.29 -2.69
C TRP A 358 -34.60 9.70 -3.81
N THR A 359 -34.84 10.46 -4.87
CA THR A 359 -35.49 9.97 -6.09
C THR A 359 -34.43 9.45 -7.07
N PRO A 360 -34.52 8.20 -7.56
CA PRO A 360 -33.60 7.69 -8.58
C PRO A 360 -33.74 8.45 -9.91
N PRO A 361 -32.68 8.48 -10.74
CA PRO A 361 -32.72 9.14 -12.04
C PRO A 361 -33.77 8.49 -12.97
N LYS A 362 -34.64 9.31 -13.56
CA LYS A 362 -35.62 8.87 -14.55
C LYS A 362 -34.92 8.61 -15.89
N TYR A 363 -34.78 7.35 -16.27
CA TYR A 363 -34.43 6.97 -17.64
C TYR A 363 -35.65 7.14 -18.55
N ASN A 364 -35.63 8.14 -19.42
CA ASN A 364 -36.59 8.27 -20.51
C ASN A 364 -36.28 7.22 -21.58
N TYR A 365 -37.10 6.17 -21.64
CA TYR A 365 -37.21 5.33 -22.84
C TYR A 365 -38.13 6.03 -23.85
N PRO A 366 -37.74 6.20 -25.12
CA PRO A 366 -38.68 6.55 -26.16
C PRO A 366 -39.65 5.38 -26.41
N PRO A 367 -40.91 5.62 -26.80
CA PRO A 367 -41.79 4.55 -27.22
C PRO A 367 -41.34 4.01 -28.58
N TYR A 368 -40.95 2.74 -28.65
CA TYR A 368 -41.55 1.67 -29.46
C TYR A 368 -40.73 0.38 -29.33
#